data_AF-A0A9X0K2J5-F1
#
_entry.id   AF-A0A9X0K2J5-F1
#
_cell.length_a   1.000
_cell.length_b   1.000
_cell.length_c   1.000
_cell.angle_alpha   90.00
_cell.angle_beta   90.00
_cell.angle_gamma   90.00
#
_symmetry.space_group_name_H-M   'P 1'
#
loop_
_entity.id
_entity.type
_entity.pdbx_description
1 polymer ?
#
loop_
_entity_poly.entity_id
_entity_poly.type
_entity_poly.pdbx_seq_one_letter_code
_entity_poly.pdbx_strand_id
1 'polypeptide(L)'
;MTTYQAAVKRDHDAAVEALMDAYLAYGQYPNHEESFLINTIVTTYIGAPLSCAQITEALETCHDIHYRRTTKPNLMYHGAEVMPEDDLYQDALADYEHDNETTLYRIIQEATK
;
A
#
# COMPACT_ATOMS: atom_id res chain seq x y z
N MET A 1 9.47 -15.13 17.67
CA MET A 1 8.90 -15.34 16.31
C MET A 1 9.46 -16.63 15.74
N THR A 2 8.60 -17.52 15.26
CA THR A 2 9.04 -18.74 14.57
C THR A 2 9.53 -18.39 13.16
N THR A 3 10.41 -19.19 12.57
CA THR A 3 10.96 -18.98 11.20
C THR A 3 9.87 -18.85 10.13
N TYR A 4 8.73 -19.50 10.33
CA TYR A 4 7.55 -19.40 9.47
C TYR A 4 6.92 -17.99 9.48
N GLN A 5 6.75 -17.38 10.66
CA GLN A 5 6.18 -16.03 10.78
C GLN A 5 7.05 -14.96 10.11
N ALA A 6 8.37 -15.15 10.14
CA ALA A 6 9.31 -14.24 9.49
C ALA A 6 9.26 -14.33 7.95
N ALA A 7 9.09 -15.54 7.39
CA ALA A 7 8.96 -15.74 5.96
C ALA A 7 7.65 -15.12 5.42
N VAL A 8 6.53 -15.36 6.12
CA VAL A 8 5.22 -14.78 5.76
C VAL A 8 5.31 -13.25 5.74
N LYS A 9 5.89 -12.64 6.78
CA LYS A 9 6.05 -11.19 6.81
C LYS A 9 6.84 -10.69 5.60
N ARG A 10 8.00 -11.29 5.32
CA ARG A 10 8.85 -10.88 4.19
C ARG A 10 8.11 -10.96 2.84
N ASP A 11 7.34 -12.02 2.63
CA ASP A 11 6.63 -12.20 1.38
C ASP A 11 5.47 -11.18 1.23
N HIS A 12 4.84 -10.78 2.35
CA HIS A 12 3.88 -9.68 2.35
C HIS A 12 4.56 -8.32 2.10
N ASP A 13 5.70 -8.06 2.73
CA ASP A 13 6.49 -6.84 2.52
C ASP A 13 6.83 -6.69 1.02
N ALA A 14 7.29 -7.76 0.38
CA ALA A 14 7.60 -7.76 -1.05
C ALA A 14 6.36 -7.57 -1.96
N ALA A 15 5.20 -8.06 -1.54
CA ALA A 15 3.95 -7.83 -2.24
C ALA A 15 3.48 -6.37 -2.16
N VAL A 16 3.66 -5.72 -1.00
CA VAL A 16 3.41 -4.28 -0.81
C VAL A 16 4.32 -3.46 -1.72
N GLU A 17 5.61 -3.77 -1.75
CA GLU A 17 6.58 -3.11 -2.66
C GLU A 17 6.17 -3.26 -4.12
N ALA A 18 5.76 -4.46 -4.54
CA ALA A 18 5.30 -4.71 -5.90
C ALA A 18 4.04 -3.91 -6.27
N LEU A 19 3.12 -3.67 -5.33
CA LEU A 19 1.94 -2.83 -5.54
C LEU A 19 2.33 -1.35 -5.71
N MET A 20 3.30 -0.85 -4.95
CA MET A 20 3.83 0.50 -5.11
C MET A 20 4.53 0.68 -6.47
N ASP A 21 5.35 -0.30 -6.89
CA ASP A 21 6.00 -0.29 -8.20
C ASP A 21 4.96 -0.33 -9.33
N ALA A 22 3.92 -1.15 -9.18
CA ALA A 22 2.81 -1.21 -10.11
C ALA A 22 2.08 0.15 -10.23
N TYR A 23 1.80 0.80 -9.10
CA TYR A 23 1.21 2.14 -9.09
C TYR A 23 2.11 3.15 -9.81
N LEU A 24 3.43 3.11 -9.60
CA LEU A 24 4.35 4.02 -10.28
C LEU A 24 4.42 3.77 -11.80
N ALA A 25 4.24 2.52 -12.24
CA ALA A 25 4.28 2.15 -13.65
C ALA A 25 2.96 2.42 -14.39
N TYR A 26 1.83 2.10 -13.78
CA TYR A 26 0.51 2.05 -14.43
C TYR A 26 -0.50 3.05 -13.88
N GLY A 27 -0.17 3.73 -12.79
CA GLY A 27 -1.06 4.67 -12.11
C GLY A 27 -2.18 3.99 -11.31
N GLN A 28 -3.18 4.79 -10.94
CA GLN A 28 -4.29 4.38 -10.08
C GLN A 28 -5.31 3.48 -10.79
N TYR A 29 -5.44 3.62 -12.12
CA TYR A 29 -6.49 2.98 -12.91
C TYR A 29 -5.88 2.17 -14.07
N PRO A 30 -5.22 1.05 -13.77
CA PRO A 30 -4.64 0.19 -14.80
C PRO A 30 -5.73 -0.38 -15.70
N ASN A 31 -5.39 -0.59 -16.97
CA ASN A 31 -6.24 -1.32 -17.88
C ASN A 31 -6.24 -2.83 -17.54
N HIS A 32 -6.98 -3.63 -18.32
CA HIS A 32 -7.13 -5.06 -18.09
C HIS A 32 -5.79 -5.83 -18.16
N GLU A 33 -4.94 -5.54 -19.14
CA GLU A 33 -3.65 -6.22 -19.32
C GLU A 33 -2.69 -5.87 -18.18
N GLU A 34 -2.64 -4.60 -17.79
CA GLU A 34 -1.86 -4.12 -16.66
C GLU A 34 -2.34 -4.75 -15.36
N SER A 35 -3.65 -4.78 -15.12
CA SER A 35 -4.24 -5.43 -13.95
C SER A 35 -3.87 -6.91 -13.86
N PHE A 36 -3.85 -7.62 -15.00
CA PHE A 36 -3.41 -9.02 -15.05
C PHE A 36 -1.92 -9.18 -14.70
N LEU A 37 -1.06 -8.27 -15.18
CA LEU A 37 0.37 -8.27 -14.88
C LEU A 37 0.63 -8.01 -13.40
N ILE A 38 -0.04 -7.00 -12.82
CA ILE A 38 0.04 -6.69 -11.39
C ILE A 38 -0.36 -7.92 -10.57
N ASN A 39 -1.48 -8.55 -10.92
CA ASN A 39 -1.97 -9.72 -10.21
C ASN A 39 -1.00 -10.90 -10.30
N THR A 40 -0.39 -11.10 -11.47
CA THR A 40 0.63 -12.12 -11.67
C THR A 40 1.83 -11.88 -10.75
N ILE A 41 2.34 -10.66 -10.69
CA ILE A 41 3.47 -10.28 -9.85
C ILE A 41 3.13 -10.51 -8.36
N VAL A 42 1.99 -9.99 -7.89
CA VAL A 42 1.57 -10.16 -6.49
C VAL A 42 1.39 -11.64 -6.13
N THR A 43 0.77 -12.43 -7.02
CA THR A 43 0.59 -13.88 -6.85
C THR A 43 1.93 -14.60 -6.69
N THR A 44 3.01 -14.12 -7.34
CA THR A 44 4.34 -14.75 -7.17
C THR A 44 4.89 -14.65 -5.75
N TYR A 45 4.49 -13.62 -4.98
CA TYR A 45 4.93 -13.43 -3.61
C TYR A 45 4.03 -14.16 -2.62
N ILE A 46 2.71 -14.03 -2.75
CA ILE A 46 1.76 -14.49 -1.72
C ILE A 46 1.00 -15.77 -2.09
N GLY A 47 1.22 -16.28 -3.30
CA GLY A 47 0.63 -17.53 -3.79
C GLY A 47 -0.86 -17.45 -4.14
N ALA A 48 -1.48 -16.27 -4.02
CA ALA A 48 -2.89 -16.06 -4.30
C ALA A 48 -3.11 -14.77 -5.11
N PRO A 49 -4.02 -14.78 -6.09
CA PRO A 49 -4.36 -13.59 -6.85
C PRO A 49 -5.28 -12.65 -6.06
N LEU A 50 -5.12 -11.35 -6.28
CA LEU A 50 -6.06 -10.34 -5.82
C LEU A 50 -7.29 -10.31 -6.74
N SER A 51 -8.46 -10.04 -6.18
CA SER A 51 -9.66 -9.71 -6.97
C SER A 51 -9.54 -8.30 -7.58
N CYS A 52 -10.35 -7.99 -8.60
CA CYS A 52 -10.34 -6.64 -9.20
C CYS A 52 -10.61 -5.54 -8.16
N ALA A 53 -11.53 -5.77 -7.21
CA ALA A 53 -11.83 -4.82 -6.15
C ALA A 53 -10.62 -4.58 -5.24
N GLN A 54 -9.89 -5.64 -4.88
CA GLN A 54 -8.66 -5.55 -4.08
C GLN A 54 -7.53 -4.84 -4.84
N ILE A 55 -7.41 -5.06 -6.16
CA ILE A 55 -6.42 -4.34 -6.99
C ILE A 55 -6.75 -2.84 -7.02
N THR A 56 -8.02 -2.48 -7.26
CA THR A 56 -8.44 -1.07 -7.23
C THR A 56 -8.14 -0.44 -5.86
N GLU A 57 -8.59 -1.06 -4.77
CA GLU A 57 -8.35 -0.54 -3.42
C GLU A 57 -6.85 -0.41 -3.09
N ALA A 58 -6.04 -1.40 -3.48
CA ALA A 58 -4.60 -1.35 -3.28
C ALA A 58 -3.93 -0.21 -4.05
N LEU A 59 -4.32 0.03 -5.30
CA LEU A 59 -3.73 1.10 -6.11
C LEU A 59 -4.22 2.49 -5.70
N GLU A 60 -5.45 2.61 -5.21
CA GLU A 60 -5.94 3.83 -4.55
C GLU A 60 -5.12 4.12 -3.28
N THR A 61 -4.85 3.10 -2.47
CA THR A 61 -4.01 3.23 -1.26
C THR A 61 -2.57 3.63 -1.63
N CYS A 62 -1.99 3.03 -2.67
CA CYS A 62 -0.66 3.40 -3.18
C CYS A 62 -0.63 4.85 -3.68
N HIS A 63 -1.68 5.28 -4.37
CA HIS A 63 -1.85 6.66 -4.80
C HIS A 63 -1.88 7.61 -3.60
N ASP A 64 -2.63 7.29 -2.56
CA ASP A 64 -2.77 8.11 -1.36
C ASP A 64 -1.44 8.30 -0.60
N ILE A 65 -0.65 7.23 -0.49
CA ILE A 65 0.71 7.26 0.07
C ILE A 65 1.59 8.17 -0.79
N HIS A 66 1.64 7.92 -2.10
CA HIS A 66 2.48 8.69 -3.02
C HIS A 66 2.10 10.17 -3.06
N TYR A 67 0.81 10.49 -3.10
CA TYR A 67 0.29 11.85 -3.11
C TYR A 67 0.75 12.62 -1.87
N ARG A 68 0.64 12.03 -0.67
CA ARG A 68 1.04 12.71 0.57
C ARG A 68 2.54 12.90 0.67
N ARG A 69 3.35 11.92 0.24
CA ARG A 69 4.81 12.05 0.16
C ARG A 69 5.26 13.19 -0.75
N THR A 70 4.57 13.35 -1.88
CA THR A 70 4.99 14.28 -2.95
C THR A 70 4.43 15.67 -2.80
N THR A 71 3.13 15.79 -2.50
CA THR A 71 2.43 17.07 -2.44
C THR A 71 2.43 17.69 -1.06
N LYS A 72 2.72 16.90 -0.02
CA LYS A 72 2.70 17.32 1.39
C LYS A 72 1.43 18.13 1.72
N PRO A 73 0.23 17.55 1.59
CA PRO A 73 -1.00 18.24 1.94
C PRO A 73 -1.10 18.42 3.46
N ASN A 74 -2.01 19.27 3.92
CA ASN A 74 -2.37 19.33 5.33
C ASN A 74 -2.91 17.97 5.80
N LEU A 75 -2.53 17.56 7.00
CA LEU A 75 -2.92 16.28 7.61
C LEU A 75 -3.80 16.51 8.83
N MET A 76 -4.66 15.55 9.15
CA MET A 76 -5.38 15.54 10.43
C MET A 76 -4.63 14.63 11.41
N TYR A 77 -4.21 15.17 12.54
CA TYR A 77 -3.45 14.46 13.56
C TYR A 77 -3.98 14.79 14.95
N HIS A 78 -4.36 13.77 15.73
CA HIS A 78 -4.98 13.90 17.07
C HIS A 78 -6.13 14.93 17.13
N GLY A 79 -6.94 15.01 16.07
CA GLY A 79 -8.09 15.92 16.00
C GLY A 79 -7.76 17.37 15.64
N ALA A 80 -6.51 17.68 15.29
CA ALA A 80 -6.07 18.98 14.78
C ALA A 80 -5.56 18.86 13.34
N GLU A 81 -5.68 19.94 12.58
CA GLU A 81 -4.99 20.07 11.29
C GLU A 81 -3.51 20.39 11.55
N VAL A 82 -2.62 19.68 10.86
CA VAL A 82 -1.16 19.82 10.91
C VAL A 82 -0.66 20.17 9.52
N MET A 83 0.06 21.28 9.42
CA MET A 83 0.62 21.83 8.20
C MET A 83 2.04 21.28 7.95
N PRO A 84 2.53 21.26 6.70
CA PRO A 84 3.87 20.76 6.36
C PRO A 84 5.04 21.42 7.11
N GLU A 85 4.85 22.66 7.54
CA GLU A 85 5.80 23.44 8.35
C GLU A 85 5.77 23.12 9.85
N ASP A 86 4.76 22.42 10.34
CA ASP A 86 4.63 22.08 11.76
C ASP A 86 5.61 20.97 12.16
N ASP A 87 6.15 21.07 13.38
CA ASP A 87 7.10 20.10 13.92
C ASP A 87 6.52 18.67 13.96
N LEU A 88 5.19 18.55 14.12
CA LEU A 88 4.48 17.27 14.19
C LEU A 88 4.16 16.67 12.82
N TYR A 89 4.43 17.36 11.72
CA TYR A 89 4.02 16.90 10.40
C TYR A 89 4.67 15.58 10.00
N GLN A 90 5.94 15.39 10.35
CA GLN A 90 6.66 14.16 10.04
C GLN A 90 6.05 12.96 10.79
N ASP A 91 5.66 13.17 12.05
CA ASP A 91 5.00 12.13 12.84
C ASP A 91 3.60 11.83 12.29
N ALA A 92 2.84 12.86 11.92
CA ALA A 92 1.53 12.71 11.29
C ALA A 92 1.60 11.97 9.95
N LEU A 93 2.62 12.26 9.14
CA LEU A 93 2.85 11.57 7.87
C LEU A 93 3.25 10.11 8.10
N ALA A 94 4.13 9.83 9.06
CA ALA A 94 4.55 8.48 9.38
C ALA A 94 3.38 7.60 9.87
N ASP A 95 2.53 8.14 10.76
CA ASP A 95 1.33 7.44 11.24
C ASP A 95 0.34 7.20 10.08
N TYR A 96 0.14 8.19 9.21
CA TYR A 96 -0.68 8.03 8.01
C TYR A 96 -0.16 6.91 7.09
N GLU A 97 1.15 6.92 6.80
CA GLU A 97 1.78 5.90 5.97
C GLU A 97 1.65 4.51 6.58
N HIS A 98 1.83 4.40 7.90
CA HIS A 98 1.67 3.16 8.62
C HIS A 98 0.24 2.59 8.53
N ASP A 99 -0.78 3.43 8.64
CA ASP A 99 -2.19 3.01 8.52
C ASP A 99 -2.51 2.52 7.09
N ASN A 100 -1.93 3.17 6.08
CA ASN A 100 -2.14 2.79 4.68
C ASN A 100 -1.35 1.52 4.32
N GLU A 101 -0.11 1.37 4.80
CA GLU A 101 0.63 0.12 4.70
C GLU A 101 -0.15 -1.02 5.37
N THR A 102 -0.72 -0.79 6.55
CA THR A 102 -1.58 -1.77 7.25
C THR A 102 -2.80 -2.16 6.41
N THR A 103 -3.37 -1.21 5.67
CA THR A 103 -4.46 -1.47 4.71
C THR A 103 -3.99 -2.38 3.58
N LEU A 104 -2.82 -2.13 2.99
CA LEU A 104 -2.23 -3.01 1.97
C LEU A 104 -1.96 -4.43 2.53
N TYR A 105 -1.42 -4.55 3.74
CA TYR A 105 -1.25 -5.85 4.40
C TYR A 105 -2.58 -6.58 4.59
N ARG A 106 -3.65 -5.88 4.98
CA ARG A 106 -4.97 -6.47 5.14
C ARG A 106 -5.48 -7.02 3.80
N ILE A 107 -5.39 -6.24 2.73
CA ILE A 107 -5.80 -6.66 1.38
C ILE A 107 -5.07 -7.93 0.96
N ILE A 108 -3.75 -7.95 1.16
CA ILE A 108 -2.89 -9.10 0.86
C ILE A 108 -3.30 -10.32 1.70
N GLN A 109 -3.47 -10.15 3.01
CA GLN A 109 -3.85 -11.24 3.91
C GLN A 109 -5.22 -11.83 3.55
N GLU A 110 -6.19 -10.99 3.21
CA GLU A 110 -7.53 -11.42 2.80
C GLU A 110 -7.52 -12.28 1.53
N ALA A 111 -6.58 -12.04 0.61
CA ALA A 111 -6.43 -12.86 -0.60
C ALA A 111 -5.89 -14.28 -0.31
N THR A 112 -5.18 -14.47 0.81
CA THR A 112 -4.57 -15.76 1.19
C THR A 112 -5.42 -16.64 2.11
N LYS A 113 -6.60 -16.16 2.52
CA LYS A 113 -7.55 -16.88 3.41
C LYS A 113 -8.51 -17.76 2.60
#